data_AF-A0A937UAS1-F1
#
_entry.id   AF-A0A937UAS1-F1
#
_cell.length_a   1.000
_cell.length_b   1.000
_cell.length_c   1.000
_cell.angle_alpha   90.00
_cell.angle_beta   90.00
_cell.angle_gamma   90.00
#
_symmetry.space_group_name_H-M   'P 1'
#
loop_
_entity.id
_entity.type
_entity.pdbx_description
1 polymer ?
#
loop_
_entity_poly.entity_id
_entity_poly.type
_entity_poly.pdbx_seq_one_letter_code
_entity_poly.pdbx_strand_id
1 'polypeptide(L)'
;MRRVLVAAVLCMSACTLRAQDDFAKEILGATGVSGGLIVHLDCGDGKLTAALRANDKYLVHGLDMDPEQVAEAHEHVCSLGLYGRVSVDTFDGRRLPYVDNLVNLIVADQLGGVTMEEVMRVLAPLGVAYVRRNGKWQETVKQRPEGVDEWTHYLYNASGNAVSRDRQVGPTRYLKWVADPLWSRSHEYTPSLAAMVSAGGRIFSIHDDGVRGVTDQRIGDVES
;
A
#
# COMPACT_ATOMS: atom_id res chain seq x y z
N MET A 1 42.32 27.01 14.01
CA MET A 1 41.93 25.62 13.70
C MET A 1 40.51 25.37 14.20
N ARG A 2 39.46 25.68 13.40
CA ARG A 2 38.05 25.46 13.83
C ARG A 2 37.04 25.44 12.66
N ARG A 3 37.44 24.92 11.49
CA ARG A 3 36.58 24.88 10.28
C ARG A 3 36.51 23.52 9.54
N VAL A 4 37.06 22.44 10.09
CA VAL A 4 37.12 21.13 9.40
C VAL A 4 36.03 20.14 9.84
N LEU A 5 35.30 20.41 10.94
CA LEU A 5 34.34 19.44 11.51
C LEU A 5 32.94 19.45 10.88
N VAL A 6 32.55 20.48 10.11
CA VAL A 6 31.19 20.58 9.55
C VAL A 6 31.03 19.75 8.25
N ALA A 7 32.10 19.56 7.46
CA ALA A 7 32.03 18.81 6.21
C ALA A 7 31.97 17.29 6.40
N ALA A 8 32.61 16.75 7.45
CA ALA A 8 32.61 15.31 7.73
C ALA A 8 31.25 14.79 8.20
N VAL A 9 30.50 15.60 8.97
CA VAL A 9 29.14 15.25 9.44
C VAL A 9 28.14 15.27 8.27
N LEU A 10 28.24 16.23 7.35
CA LEU A 10 27.41 16.28 6.14
C LEU A 10 27.69 15.11 5.16
N CYS A 11 28.95 14.67 5.02
CA CYS A 11 29.29 13.51 4.19
C CYS A 11 28.83 12.17 4.80
N MET A 12 28.86 12.01 6.13
CA MET A 12 28.41 10.78 6.79
C MET A 12 26.88 10.62 6.79
N SER A 13 26.11 11.71 6.95
CA SER A 13 24.64 11.65 6.83
C SER A 13 24.18 11.36 5.39
N ALA A 14 24.84 11.90 4.38
CA ALA A 14 24.48 11.60 2.98
C ALA A 14 24.79 10.14 2.59
N CYS A 15 25.85 9.54 3.15
CA CYS A 15 26.24 8.16 2.87
C CYS A 15 25.26 7.13 3.46
N THR A 16 24.68 7.43 4.62
CA THR A 16 23.68 6.56 5.28
C THR A 16 22.33 6.60 4.58
N LEU A 17 21.86 7.79 4.15
CA LEU A 17 20.64 7.90 3.34
C LEU A 17 20.75 7.17 2.00
N ARG A 18 21.88 7.33 1.29
CA ARG A 18 22.10 6.65 0.01
C ARG A 18 22.11 5.13 0.16
N ALA A 19 22.64 4.61 1.27
CA ALA A 19 22.59 3.18 1.57
C ALA A 19 21.15 2.68 1.78
N GLN A 20 20.28 3.46 2.43
CA GLN A 20 18.87 3.09 2.63
C GLN A 20 18.06 3.14 1.33
N ASP A 21 18.30 4.14 0.49
CA ASP A 21 17.66 4.25 -0.83
C ASP A 21 18.04 3.08 -1.75
N ASP A 22 19.31 2.70 -1.76
CA ASP A 22 19.78 1.58 -2.57
C ASP A 22 19.26 0.24 -2.04
N PHE A 23 19.17 0.09 -0.71
CA PHE A 23 18.57 -1.08 -0.10
C PHE A 23 17.06 -1.18 -0.34
N ALA A 24 16.32 -0.06 -0.27
CA ALA A 24 14.90 -0.02 -0.62
C ALA A 24 14.66 -0.46 -2.08
N LYS A 25 15.51 -0.02 -3.02
CA LYS A 25 15.45 -0.49 -4.42
C LYS A 25 15.72 -1.98 -4.55
N GLU A 26 16.68 -2.52 -3.78
CA GLU A 26 16.96 -3.95 -3.75
C GLU A 26 15.73 -4.75 -3.27
N ILE A 27 15.09 -4.32 -2.16
CA ILE A 27 13.88 -4.95 -1.64
C ILE A 27 12.75 -4.91 -2.68
N LEU A 28 12.48 -3.75 -3.28
CA LEU A 28 11.42 -3.61 -4.28
C LEU A 28 11.73 -4.43 -5.55
N GLY A 29 13.00 -4.49 -5.95
CA GLY A 29 13.46 -5.29 -7.08
C GLY A 29 13.36 -6.79 -6.83
N ALA A 30 13.75 -7.25 -5.64
CA ALA A 30 13.68 -8.65 -5.24
C ALA A 30 12.23 -9.15 -5.13
N THR A 31 11.36 -8.34 -4.51
CA THR A 31 9.97 -8.72 -4.24
C THR A 31 9.02 -8.53 -5.44
N GLY A 32 9.41 -7.70 -6.42
CA GLY A 32 8.59 -7.43 -7.61
C GLY A 32 7.29 -6.65 -7.34
N VAL A 33 7.09 -6.15 -6.13
CA VAL A 33 5.88 -5.39 -5.75
C VAL A 33 5.88 -4.04 -6.45
N SER A 34 4.83 -3.76 -7.22
CA SER A 34 4.76 -2.60 -8.14
C SER A 34 3.89 -1.43 -7.65
N GLY A 35 3.35 -1.53 -6.43
CA GLY A 35 2.53 -0.51 -5.78
C GLY A 35 1.75 -1.07 -4.59
N GLY A 36 0.96 -0.21 -3.95
CA GLY A 36 0.08 -0.57 -2.84
C GLY A 36 0.66 -0.21 -1.47
N LEU A 37 0.17 -0.88 -0.42
CA LEU A 37 0.58 -0.64 0.95
C LEU A 37 1.80 -1.49 1.32
N ILE A 38 2.88 -0.82 1.71
CA ILE A 38 4.08 -1.42 2.31
C ILE A 38 4.03 -1.19 3.82
N VAL A 39 4.29 -2.24 4.59
CA VAL A 39 4.45 -2.14 6.05
C VAL A 39 5.88 -2.49 6.40
N HIS A 40 6.54 -1.59 7.13
CA HIS A 40 7.90 -1.80 7.64
C HIS A 40 7.81 -2.02 9.16
N LEU A 41 8.11 -3.24 9.63
CA LEU A 41 8.13 -3.56 11.05
C LEU A 41 9.52 -3.28 11.63
N ASP A 42 9.55 -2.85 12.90
CA ASP A 42 10.79 -2.47 13.59
C ASP A 42 11.48 -1.32 12.86
N CYS A 43 10.69 -0.25 12.60
CA CYS A 43 11.05 0.74 11.60
C CYS A 43 12.19 1.69 12.02
N GLY A 44 12.58 1.69 13.29
CA GLY A 44 13.74 2.41 13.78
C GLY A 44 13.64 3.92 13.55
N ASP A 45 14.66 4.52 12.94
CA ASP A 45 14.74 5.96 12.66
C ASP A 45 13.91 6.42 11.44
N GLY A 46 13.16 5.50 10.81
CA GLY A 46 12.28 5.79 9.68
C GLY A 46 12.97 6.04 8.35
N LYS A 47 14.31 5.98 8.24
CA LYS A 47 15.01 6.25 6.97
C LYS A 47 14.67 5.23 5.88
N LEU A 48 14.72 3.94 6.22
CA LEU A 48 14.30 2.87 5.30
C LEU A 48 12.80 2.98 4.98
N THR A 49 11.97 3.30 5.97
CA THR A 49 10.52 3.51 5.79
C THR A 49 10.23 4.60 4.77
N ALA A 50 10.94 5.73 4.85
CA ALA A 50 10.83 6.80 3.87
C ALA A 50 11.31 6.36 2.49
N ALA A 51 12.46 5.68 2.42
CA ALA A 51 13.06 5.18 1.17
C ALA A 51 12.20 4.15 0.43
N LEU A 52 11.44 3.32 1.17
CA LEU A 52 10.49 2.36 0.58
C LEU A 52 9.39 3.04 -0.24
N ARG A 53 9.14 4.34 -0.04
CA ARG A 53 8.26 5.14 -0.89
C ARG A 53 8.98 5.63 -2.15
N ALA A 54 9.40 4.68 -2.99
CA ALA A 54 10.16 4.98 -4.20
C ALA A 54 9.41 5.83 -5.26
N ASN A 55 8.07 5.84 -5.24
CA ASN A 55 7.22 6.67 -6.10
C ASN A 55 5.79 6.75 -5.53
N ASP A 56 4.90 7.46 -6.22
CA ASP A 56 3.52 7.74 -5.76
C ASP A 56 2.58 6.53 -5.76
N LYS A 57 3.00 5.38 -6.29
CA LYS A 57 2.21 4.14 -6.24
C LYS A 57 2.27 3.45 -4.87
N TYR A 58 3.18 3.86 -4.00
CA TYR A 58 3.38 3.26 -2.69
C TYR A 58 2.83 4.14 -1.57
N LEU A 59 2.08 3.51 -0.68
CA LEU A 59 1.77 4.00 0.65
C LEU A 59 2.63 3.20 1.63
N VAL A 60 3.29 3.86 2.58
CA VAL A 60 4.19 3.16 3.53
C VAL A 60 3.76 3.44 4.96
N HIS A 61 3.68 2.39 5.77
CA HIS A 61 3.43 2.50 7.19
C HIS A 61 4.54 1.79 7.98
N GLY A 62 5.34 2.55 8.72
CA GLY A 62 6.30 2.00 9.68
C GLY A 62 5.61 1.68 11.01
N LEU A 63 5.92 0.54 11.61
CA LEU A 63 5.44 0.17 12.92
C LEU A 63 6.62 -0.17 13.82
N ASP A 64 6.65 0.43 15.01
CA ASP A 64 7.67 0.16 16.02
C ASP A 64 7.02 -0.06 17.40
N MET A 65 7.70 -0.76 18.30
CA MET A 65 7.25 -0.91 19.68
C MET A 65 7.76 0.24 20.57
N ASP A 66 8.88 0.85 20.20
CA ASP A 66 9.51 1.92 20.97
C ASP A 66 8.93 3.29 20.57
N PRO A 67 8.20 3.99 21.48
CA PRO A 67 7.65 5.30 21.18
C PRO A 67 8.73 6.37 20.89
N GLU A 68 9.95 6.22 21.41
CA GLU A 68 11.05 7.16 21.12
C GLU A 68 11.52 7.01 19.67
N GLN A 69 11.66 5.77 19.19
CA GLN A 69 11.96 5.48 17.79
C GLN A 69 10.85 5.97 16.85
N VAL A 70 9.57 5.78 17.22
CA VAL A 70 8.44 6.32 16.45
C VAL A 70 8.48 7.84 16.37
N ALA A 71 8.80 8.52 17.47
CA ALA A 71 8.91 9.97 17.48
C ALA A 71 10.04 10.46 16.55
N GLU A 72 11.22 9.84 16.62
CA GLU A 72 12.34 10.15 15.72
C GLU A 72 11.98 9.90 14.24
N ALA A 73 11.40 8.73 13.94
CA ALA A 73 10.97 8.39 12.59
C ALA A 73 9.89 9.35 12.06
N HIS A 74 8.97 9.78 12.92
CA HIS A 74 7.92 10.72 12.58
C HIS A 74 8.51 12.09 12.23
N GLU A 75 9.45 12.60 13.04
CA GLU A 75 10.18 13.83 12.75
C GLU A 75 10.95 13.73 11.42
N HIS A 76 11.62 12.61 11.19
CA HIS A 76 12.35 12.36 9.95
C HIS A 76 11.41 12.40 8.72
N VAL A 77 10.31 11.65 8.76
CA VAL A 77 9.31 11.62 7.68
C VAL A 77 8.70 13.00 7.43
N CYS A 78 8.39 13.75 8.50
CA CYS A 78 7.91 15.12 8.40
C CYS A 78 8.93 16.05 7.76
N SER A 79 10.22 15.93 8.12
CA SER A 79 11.30 16.74 7.55
C SER A 79 11.47 16.57 6.03
N LEU A 80 11.08 15.40 5.51
CA LEU A 80 11.08 15.09 4.08
C LEU A 80 9.79 15.52 3.35
N GLY A 81 8.79 16.03 4.08
CA GLY A 81 7.49 16.38 3.51
C GLY A 81 6.67 15.18 3.04
N LEU A 82 6.98 13.98 3.54
CA LEU A 82 6.35 12.72 3.11
C LEU A 82 5.17 12.29 3.99
N TYR A 83 4.91 13.02 5.08
CA TYR A 83 3.85 12.71 6.02
C TYR A 83 2.49 12.53 5.33
N GLY A 84 1.74 11.51 5.75
CA GLY A 84 0.46 11.09 5.16
C GLY A 84 0.62 10.07 4.04
N ARG A 85 1.71 10.13 3.26
CA ARG A 85 2.07 9.05 2.31
C ARG A 85 3.02 8.03 2.92
N VAL A 86 3.85 8.50 3.83
CA VAL A 86 4.58 7.68 4.79
C VAL A 86 4.04 8.06 6.17
N SER A 87 3.60 7.08 6.93
CA SER A 87 3.23 7.23 8.34
C SER A 87 4.03 6.27 9.19
N VAL A 88 4.16 6.58 10.46
CA VAL A 88 4.76 5.71 11.47
C VAL A 88 3.89 5.73 12.71
N ASP A 89 3.74 4.58 13.36
CA ASP A 89 2.95 4.47 14.59
C ASP A 89 3.51 3.38 15.50
N THR A 90 3.13 3.46 16.77
CA THR A 90 3.40 2.43 17.76
C THR A 90 2.44 1.25 17.61
N PHE A 91 2.89 0.04 17.95
CA PHE A 91 2.01 -1.12 18.07
C PHE A 91 2.47 -2.08 19.17
N ASP A 92 1.64 -3.08 19.46
CA ASP A 92 1.83 -4.01 20.59
C ASP A 92 2.89 -5.11 20.36
N GLY A 93 3.55 -5.12 19.20
CA GLY A 93 4.56 -6.11 18.85
C GLY A 93 4.01 -7.51 18.50
N ARG A 94 2.69 -7.69 18.46
CA ARG A 94 2.04 -9.00 18.31
C ARG A 94 1.00 -9.02 17.22
N ARG A 95 0.05 -8.08 17.24
CA ARG A 95 -1.08 -8.04 16.31
C ARG A 95 -0.99 -6.80 15.43
N LEU A 96 -0.96 -7.03 14.13
CA LEU A 96 -0.86 -5.94 13.16
C LEU A 96 -2.22 -5.21 13.07
N PRO A 97 -2.22 -3.86 13.07
CA PRO A 97 -3.44 -3.04 13.10
C PRO A 97 -4.17 -2.98 11.74
N TYR A 98 -4.19 -4.08 11.01
CA TYR A 98 -4.79 -4.18 9.68
C TYR A 98 -5.85 -5.27 9.62
N VAL A 99 -6.84 -5.04 8.76
CA VAL A 99 -7.78 -6.07 8.33
C VAL A 99 -7.08 -7.10 7.44
N ASP A 100 -7.74 -8.23 7.24
CA ASP A 100 -7.22 -9.32 6.43
C ASP A 100 -7.07 -8.90 4.96
N ASN A 101 -6.01 -9.37 4.32
CA ASN A 101 -5.76 -9.20 2.89
C ASN A 101 -5.64 -7.73 2.43
N LEU A 102 -4.90 -6.90 3.17
CA LEU A 102 -4.71 -5.48 2.88
C LEU A 102 -3.30 -5.13 2.40
N VAL A 103 -2.27 -5.72 3.00
CA VAL A 103 -0.87 -5.28 2.84
C VAL A 103 -0.22 -5.96 1.63
N ASN A 104 0.41 -5.20 0.74
CA ASN A 104 1.06 -5.75 -0.46
C ASN A 104 2.48 -6.23 -0.18
N LEU A 105 3.20 -5.56 0.73
CA LEU A 105 4.56 -5.93 1.13
C LEU A 105 4.74 -5.71 2.63
N ILE A 106 5.25 -6.73 3.34
CA ILE A 106 5.80 -6.58 4.69
C ILE A 106 7.31 -6.70 4.60
N VAL A 107 8.02 -5.70 5.13
CA VAL A 107 9.47 -5.72 5.30
C VAL A 107 9.76 -5.76 6.79
N ALA A 108 10.60 -6.69 7.23
CA ALA A 108 11.01 -6.78 8.62
C ALA A 108 12.40 -7.39 8.76
N ASP A 109 13.33 -6.70 9.43
CA ASP A 109 14.59 -7.32 9.83
C ASP A 109 14.33 -8.35 10.95
N GLN A 110 13.42 -8.03 11.85
CA GLN A 110 12.91 -8.92 12.89
C GLN A 110 11.38 -8.80 13.02
N LEU A 111 10.70 -9.94 13.16
CA LEU A 111 9.24 -9.97 13.40
C LEU A 111 8.89 -9.72 14.88
N GLY A 112 9.86 -9.84 15.79
CA GLY A 112 9.59 -9.81 17.23
C GLY A 112 8.56 -10.87 17.63
N GLY A 113 7.46 -10.41 18.26
CA GLY A 113 6.34 -11.25 18.68
C GLY A 113 5.28 -11.54 17.60
N VAL A 114 5.40 -10.95 16.41
CA VAL A 114 4.44 -11.14 15.31
C VAL A 114 4.67 -12.51 14.67
N THR A 115 3.64 -13.34 14.65
CA THR A 115 3.74 -14.68 14.02
C THR A 115 3.64 -14.59 12.51
N MET A 116 4.17 -15.60 11.80
CA MET A 116 3.93 -15.68 10.36
C MET A 116 2.46 -15.87 10.01
N GLU A 117 1.65 -16.46 10.89
CA GLU A 117 0.22 -16.55 10.69
C GLU A 117 -0.42 -15.16 10.62
N GLU A 118 -0.03 -14.26 11.53
CA GLU A 118 -0.49 -12.87 11.53
C GLU A 118 -0.01 -12.09 10.30
N VAL A 119 1.26 -12.27 9.90
CA VAL A 119 1.80 -11.72 8.64
C VAL A 119 0.97 -12.20 7.44
N MET A 120 0.70 -13.51 7.36
CA MET A 120 -0.09 -14.09 6.27
C MET A 120 -1.55 -13.68 6.33
N ARG A 121 -2.12 -13.36 7.51
CA ARG A 121 -3.48 -12.83 7.63
C ARG A 121 -3.61 -11.47 6.93
N VAL A 122 -2.71 -10.54 7.23
CA VAL A 122 -2.80 -9.16 6.72
C VAL A 122 -2.30 -9.01 5.29
N LEU A 123 -1.38 -9.87 4.82
CA LEU A 123 -0.93 -9.83 3.43
C LEU A 123 -2.10 -10.02 2.48
N ALA A 124 -2.20 -9.18 1.46
CA ALA A 124 -3.09 -9.36 0.33
C ALA A 124 -2.71 -10.64 -0.46
N PRO A 125 -3.64 -11.27 -1.18
CA PRO A 125 -3.32 -12.28 -2.17
C PRO A 125 -2.21 -11.78 -3.11
N LEU A 126 -1.21 -12.63 -3.34
CA LEU A 126 0.02 -12.33 -4.08
C LEU A 126 0.93 -11.27 -3.43
N GLY A 127 0.60 -10.82 -2.22
CA GLY A 127 1.47 -9.99 -1.41
C GLY A 127 2.68 -10.77 -0.87
N VAL A 128 3.72 -10.03 -0.53
CA VAL A 128 5.03 -10.60 -0.17
C VAL A 128 5.42 -10.22 1.25
N ALA A 129 5.90 -11.19 2.02
CA ALA A 129 6.68 -10.93 3.22
C ALA A 129 8.17 -11.08 2.87
N TYR A 130 8.94 -10.03 3.07
CA TYR A 130 10.39 -10.02 2.92
C TYR A 130 11.01 -9.84 4.31
N VAL A 131 11.37 -10.96 4.92
CA VAL A 131 11.73 -11.02 6.34
C VAL A 131 13.12 -11.61 6.49
N ARG A 132 13.96 -11.00 7.33
CA ARG A 132 15.28 -11.58 7.61
C ARG A 132 15.18 -12.70 8.64
N ARG A 133 15.81 -13.83 8.33
CA ARG A 133 15.88 -15.02 9.18
C ARG A 133 17.28 -15.62 9.10
N ASN A 134 17.89 -15.86 10.25
CA ASN A 134 19.24 -16.42 10.35
C ASN A 134 20.27 -15.65 9.50
N GLY A 135 20.17 -14.31 9.53
CA GLY A 135 21.06 -13.41 8.79
C GLY A 135 20.77 -13.27 7.28
N LYS A 136 19.82 -14.03 6.73
CA LYS A 136 19.45 -13.99 5.30
C LYS A 136 18.03 -13.47 5.11
N TRP A 137 17.83 -12.65 4.10
CA TRP A 137 16.49 -12.25 3.67
C TRP A 137 15.76 -13.42 3.03
N GLN A 138 14.51 -13.63 3.42
CA GLN A 138 13.64 -14.67 2.89
C GLN A 138 12.35 -14.04 2.38
N GLU A 139 12.01 -14.39 1.15
CA GLU A 139 10.75 -14.05 0.53
C GLU A 139 9.69 -15.12 0.82
N THR A 140 8.49 -14.70 1.20
CA THR A 140 7.32 -15.57 1.31
C THR A 140 6.14 -14.90 0.64
N VAL A 141 5.58 -15.55 -0.38
CA VAL A 141 4.44 -15.03 -1.13
C VAL A 141 3.14 -15.67 -0.66
N LYS A 142 2.14 -14.85 -0.35
CA LYS A 142 0.79 -15.35 -0.07
C LYS A 142 0.10 -15.75 -1.36
N GLN A 143 -0.19 -17.03 -1.51
CA GLN A 143 -0.91 -17.50 -2.68
C GLN A 143 -2.35 -16.97 -2.71
N ARG A 144 -2.87 -16.77 -3.93
CA ARG A 144 -4.28 -16.45 -4.10
C ARG A 144 -5.11 -17.63 -3.60
N PRO A 145 -6.14 -17.40 -2.77
CA PRO A 145 -6.97 -18.49 -2.26
C PRO A 145 -7.70 -19.22 -3.40
N GLU A 146 -7.90 -20.52 -3.23
CA GLU A 146 -8.77 -21.28 -4.11
C GLU A 146 -10.22 -20.77 -4.03
N GLY A 147 -10.97 -20.93 -5.13
CA GLY A 147 -12.37 -20.53 -5.20
C GLY A 147 -12.64 -19.04 -5.38
N VAL A 148 -11.60 -18.19 -5.46
CA VAL A 148 -11.75 -16.81 -5.93
C VAL A 148 -11.80 -16.81 -7.45
N ASP A 149 -12.90 -16.34 -8.02
CA ASP A 149 -13.12 -16.39 -9.47
C ASP A 149 -12.51 -15.20 -10.22
N GLU A 150 -12.44 -15.29 -11.54
CA GLU A 150 -12.10 -14.17 -12.41
C GLU A 150 -13.31 -13.67 -13.18
N TRP A 151 -13.39 -12.36 -13.36
CA TRP A 151 -14.41 -11.69 -14.15
C TRP A 151 -13.71 -10.97 -15.29
N THR A 152 -13.45 -11.67 -16.40
CA THR A 152 -12.58 -11.19 -17.49
C THR A 152 -13.31 -10.30 -18.51
N HIS A 153 -14.64 -10.40 -18.58
CA HIS A 153 -15.49 -9.68 -19.54
C HIS A 153 -16.60 -8.92 -18.81
N TYR A 154 -17.21 -7.93 -19.47
CA TYR A 154 -18.31 -7.14 -18.89
C TYR A 154 -19.41 -8.03 -18.27
N LEU A 155 -19.80 -9.10 -18.96
CA LEU A 155 -20.73 -10.12 -18.46
C LEU A 155 -19.97 -11.42 -18.10
N TYR A 156 -19.10 -11.34 -17.10
CA TYR A 156 -18.31 -12.43 -16.51
C TYR A 156 -17.19 -12.99 -17.41
N ASN A 157 -17.54 -13.70 -18.46
CA ASN A 157 -16.59 -14.33 -19.38
C ASN A 157 -17.17 -14.41 -20.80
N ALA A 158 -16.51 -15.13 -21.71
CA ALA A 158 -16.93 -15.27 -23.10
C ALA A 158 -18.35 -15.88 -23.30
N SER A 159 -18.95 -16.47 -22.26
CA SER A 159 -20.34 -16.94 -22.31
C SER A 159 -21.39 -15.82 -22.22
N GLY A 160 -21.01 -14.63 -21.74
CA GLY A 160 -21.93 -13.52 -21.56
C GLY A 160 -22.96 -13.69 -20.43
N ASN A 161 -22.72 -14.60 -19.47
CA ASN A 161 -23.61 -14.83 -18.34
C ASN A 161 -23.10 -14.13 -17.08
N ALA A 162 -23.84 -13.14 -16.57
CA ALA A 162 -23.44 -12.30 -15.44
C ALA A 162 -23.52 -12.99 -14.06
N VAL A 163 -22.92 -14.17 -13.92
CA VAL A 163 -22.90 -14.96 -12.67
C VAL A 163 -21.49 -15.47 -12.40
N SER A 164 -20.91 -15.02 -11.29
CA SER A 164 -19.60 -15.49 -10.81
C SER A 164 -19.69 -16.89 -10.19
N ARG A 165 -18.60 -17.66 -10.26
CA ARG A 165 -18.41 -18.94 -9.55
C ARG A 165 -17.61 -18.78 -8.27
N ASP A 166 -17.38 -17.53 -7.83
CA ASP A 166 -16.66 -17.24 -6.58
C ASP A 166 -17.34 -17.92 -5.39
N ARG A 167 -16.54 -18.56 -4.53
CA ARG A 167 -17.00 -19.28 -3.34
C ARG A 167 -16.45 -18.69 -2.03
N GLN A 168 -15.65 -17.64 -2.14
CA GLN A 168 -14.97 -16.99 -1.03
C GLN A 168 -15.78 -15.83 -0.47
N VAL A 169 -16.39 -15.04 -1.34
CA VAL A 169 -17.09 -13.82 -0.92
C VAL A 169 -18.49 -14.13 -0.39
N GLY A 170 -18.68 -13.87 0.90
CA GLY A 170 -19.98 -13.85 1.56
C GLY A 170 -20.57 -12.43 1.66
N PRO A 171 -21.59 -12.21 2.52
CA PRO A 171 -22.15 -10.89 2.76
C PRO A 171 -21.08 -9.89 3.22
N THR A 172 -21.02 -8.72 2.57
CA THR A 172 -20.04 -7.67 2.90
C THR A 172 -20.38 -7.07 4.26
N ARG A 173 -19.41 -7.00 5.18
CA ARG A 173 -19.60 -6.46 6.55
C ARG A 173 -18.82 -5.18 6.82
N TYR A 174 -17.74 -4.94 6.07
CA TYR A 174 -16.84 -3.81 6.27
C TYR A 174 -16.28 -3.37 4.93
N LEU A 175 -15.95 -2.08 4.84
CA LEU A 175 -15.23 -1.50 3.72
C LEU A 175 -13.73 -1.64 3.98
N LYS A 176 -12.97 -2.19 3.02
CA LYS A 176 -11.51 -2.35 3.16
C LYS A 176 -10.74 -1.10 2.79
N TRP A 177 -11.10 -0.47 1.67
CA TRP A 177 -10.48 0.74 1.16
C TRP A 177 -11.42 1.43 0.19
N VAL A 178 -11.19 2.73 -0.02
CA VAL A 178 -11.82 3.56 -1.05
C VAL A 178 -10.69 4.14 -1.90
N ALA A 179 -10.92 4.23 -3.20
CA ALA A 179 -10.00 4.88 -4.13
C ALA A 179 -10.75 5.97 -4.91
N ASP A 180 -10.00 6.92 -5.47
CA ASP A 180 -10.56 7.96 -6.33
C ASP A 180 -11.15 7.37 -7.63
N PRO A 181 -12.09 8.09 -8.27
CA PRO A 181 -12.73 9.32 -7.79
C PRO A 181 -13.87 9.06 -6.79
N LEU A 182 -13.97 9.89 -5.74
CA LEU A 182 -15.03 9.78 -4.72
C LEU A 182 -16.44 10.09 -5.24
N TRP A 183 -16.54 10.82 -6.35
CA TRP A 183 -17.80 11.28 -6.92
C TRP A 183 -17.86 10.98 -8.41
N SER A 184 -18.97 10.40 -8.86
CA SER A 184 -19.23 10.08 -10.27
C SER A 184 -20.36 10.96 -10.84
N ARG A 185 -20.53 10.94 -12.17
CA ARG A 185 -21.71 11.51 -12.84
C ARG A 185 -23.00 10.80 -12.38
N SER A 186 -24.13 11.48 -12.52
CA SER A 186 -25.44 10.87 -12.23
C SER A 186 -25.68 9.62 -13.09
N HIS A 187 -26.25 8.57 -12.49
CA HIS A 187 -26.57 7.31 -13.17
C HIS A 187 -27.73 7.44 -14.19
N GLU A 188 -28.41 8.60 -14.23
CA GLU A 188 -29.42 8.93 -15.24
C GLU A 188 -28.80 9.32 -16.60
N TYR A 189 -27.48 9.53 -16.65
CA TYR A 189 -26.70 9.85 -17.86
C TYR A 189 -25.63 8.79 -18.11
N THR A 190 -24.75 9.03 -19.10
CA THR A 190 -23.58 8.17 -19.33
C THR A 190 -22.77 8.04 -18.04
N PRO A 191 -22.71 6.85 -17.43
CA PRO A 191 -22.08 6.67 -16.13
C PRO A 191 -20.57 6.86 -16.25
N SER A 192 -19.94 7.42 -15.21
CA SER A 192 -18.49 7.59 -15.17
C SER A 192 -17.75 6.26 -15.26
N LEU A 193 -18.31 5.17 -14.72
CA LEU A 193 -17.76 3.83 -14.85
C LEU A 193 -18.64 2.99 -15.79
N ALA A 194 -18.16 2.75 -17.01
CA ALA A 194 -18.92 2.01 -18.02
C ALA A 194 -18.72 0.48 -17.92
N ALA A 195 -17.53 0.05 -17.48
CA ALA A 195 -17.21 -1.36 -17.30
C ALA A 195 -16.13 -1.53 -16.22
N MET A 196 -16.23 -2.62 -15.46
CA MET A 196 -15.22 -3.08 -14.52
C MET A 196 -15.07 -4.59 -14.64
N VAL A 197 -13.83 -5.06 -14.71
CA VAL A 197 -13.47 -6.48 -14.79
C VAL A 197 -12.31 -6.76 -13.82
N SER A 198 -12.21 -7.99 -13.32
CA SER A 198 -11.15 -8.42 -12.39
C SER A 198 -10.50 -9.69 -12.92
N ALA A 199 -9.24 -9.61 -13.34
CA ALA A 199 -8.50 -10.71 -13.94
C ALA A 199 -6.99 -10.57 -13.70
N GLY A 200 -6.28 -11.69 -13.58
CA GLY A 200 -4.83 -11.68 -13.39
C GLY A 200 -4.38 -10.92 -12.14
N GLY A 201 -5.22 -10.91 -11.09
CA GLY A 201 -4.94 -10.18 -9.84
C GLY A 201 -5.07 -8.65 -9.95
N ARG A 202 -5.72 -8.13 -10.99
CA ARG A 202 -5.93 -6.69 -11.20
C ARG A 202 -7.38 -6.37 -11.50
N ILE A 203 -7.79 -5.16 -11.14
CA ILE A 203 -9.05 -4.56 -11.56
C ILE A 203 -8.76 -3.68 -12.77
N PHE A 204 -9.53 -3.86 -13.84
CA PHE A 204 -9.51 -2.99 -15.01
C PHE A 204 -10.87 -2.31 -15.12
N SER A 205 -10.85 -1.01 -15.37
CA SER A 205 -12.05 -0.20 -15.52
C SER A 205 -11.95 0.73 -16.72
N ILE A 206 -13.10 1.02 -17.32
CA ILE A 206 -13.22 2.10 -18.31
C ILE A 206 -13.92 3.26 -17.59
N HIS A 207 -13.18 4.35 -17.41
CA HIS A 207 -13.67 5.55 -16.73
C HIS A 207 -13.80 6.72 -17.71
N ASP A 208 -14.93 7.42 -17.66
CA ASP A 208 -15.22 8.67 -18.39
C ASP A 208 -15.39 9.81 -17.39
N ASP A 209 -14.34 10.62 -17.25
CA ASP A 209 -14.31 11.78 -16.36
C ASP A 209 -15.05 12.97 -16.98
N GLY A 210 -15.90 13.63 -16.21
CA GLY A 210 -16.55 14.87 -16.62
C GLY A 210 -17.16 15.61 -15.44
N VAL A 211 -17.90 16.69 -15.74
CA VAL A 211 -18.50 17.53 -14.70
C VAL A 211 -19.41 16.68 -13.82
N ARG A 212 -19.25 16.82 -12.50
CA ARG A 212 -20.03 16.11 -11.50
C ARG A 212 -21.46 16.64 -11.51
N GLY A 213 -22.45 15.74 -11.41
CA GLY A 213 -23.87 16.11 -11.34
C GLY A 213 -24.57 16.23 -12.71
N VAL A 214 -25.67 16.99 -12.73
CA VAL A 214 -26.45 17.27 -13.95
C VAL A 214 -26.09 18.66 -14.43
N THR A 215 -25.43 18.77 -15.57
CA THR A 215 -25.22 20.05 -16.24
C THR A 215 -26.28 20.21 -17.34
N ASP A 216 -27.47 20.72 -16.97
CA ASP A 216 -28.47 21.19 -17.93
C ASP A 216 -28.44 22.72 -17.92
N GLN A 217 -28.21 23.36 -19.07
CA GLN A 217 -28.18 24.83 -19.15
C GLN A 217 -29.52 25.50 -18.73
N ARG A 218 -30.60 24.73 -18.60
CA ARG A 218 -31.91 25.19 -18.09
C ARG A 218 -32.02 25.12 -16.57
N ILE A 219 -31.17 24.32 -15.92
CA ILE A 219 -31.06 24.26 -14.46
C ILE A 219 -29.94 25.23 -14.10
N GLY A 220 -30.32 26.46 -13.73
CA GLY A 220 -29.36 27.53 -13.46
C GLY A 220 -28.31 27.15 -12.42
N ASP A 221 -27.16 27.82 -12.48
CA ASP A 221 -26.04 27.58 -11.58
C ASP A 221 -26.49 27.71 -10.12
N VAL A 222 -26.41 26.60 -9.37
CA VAL A 222 -26.60 26.62 -7.92
C VAL A 222 -25.26 27.04 -7.34
N GLU A 223 -25.14 28.32 -6.98
CA GLU A 223 -23.99 28.83 -6.23
C GLU A 223 -23.81 27.99 -4.94
N SER A 224 -22.56 27.57 -4.72
CA SER A 224 -22.10 26.62 -3.70
C SER A 224 -22.24 27.11 -2.26
#